data_AF-A0A7C0UBC5-F1
#
_entry.id   AF-A0A7C0UBC5-F1
#
_cell.length_a   1.000
_cell.length_b   1.000
_cell.length_c   1.000
_cell.angle_alpha   90.00
_cell.angle_beta   90.00
_cell.angle_gamma   90.00
#
_symmetry.space_group_name_H-M   'P 1'
#
loop_
_entity.id
_entity.type
_entity.pdbx_description
1 polymer ?
#
loop_
_entity_poly.entity_id
_entity_poly.type
_entity_poly.pdbx_seq_one_letter_code
_entity_poly.pdbx_strand_id
1 'polypeptide(L)'
;MHLVPTTVARDEGAEFVVAVSVNPNIVSSDEFCSAMDIYVRSTEIMCYHLEKCRLEKADVVIHPEVGHLHWTDFTLAKDLVELGIMAAEQKIEDIRRAFPLMKRLISGQSPTKARGDELKKAA
;
A
#
# COMPACT_ATOMS: atom_id res chain seq x y z
N MET A 1 14.97 -5.86 -7.70
CA MET A 1 15.21 -5.25 -6.38
C MET A 1 13.99 -4.43 -6.03
N HIS A 2 13.07 -5.04 -5.29
CA HIS A 2 11.83 -4.41 -4.87
C HIS A 2 11.96 -4.12 -3.38
N LEU A 3 12.11 -2.85 -3.04
CA LEU A 3 12.57 -2.41 -1.73
C LEU A 3 11.67 -1.26 -1.30
N VAL A 4 10.74 -1.54 -0.37
CA VAL A 4 10.04 -0.51 0.38
C VAL A 4 10.82 -0.27 1.67
N PRO A 5 11.50 0.88 1.86
CA PRO A 5 12.48 1.08 2.93
C PRO A 5 11.83 1.47 4.27
N THR A 6 10.86 0.68 4.72
CA THR A 6 10.09 0.93 5.95
C THR A 6 10.97 0.94 7.21
N THR A 7 11.96 0.06 7.29
CA THR A 7 12.91 0.00 8.41
C THR A 7 13.72 1.27 8.48
N VAL A 8 14.23 1.75 7.34
CA VAL A 8 14.99 3.00 7.27
C VAL A 8 14.12 4.18 7.69
N ALA A 9 12.88 4.26 7.21
CA ALA A 9 11.97 5.33 7.64
C ALA A 9 11.78 5.35 9.17
N ARG A 10 11.63 4.18 9.81
CA ARG A 10 11.56 4.07 11.27
C ARG A 10 12.86 4.48 11.96
N ASP A 11 14.00 4.03 11.44
CA ASP A 11 15.32 4.34 11.99
C ASP A 11 15.63 5.84 11.92
N GLU A 12 15.10 6.53 10.89
CA GLU A 12 15.14 8.00 10.74
C GLU A 12 14.11 8.74 11.62
N GLY A 13 13.43 8.04 12.55
CA GLY A 13 12.53 8.64 13.53
C GLY A 13 11.08 8.80 13.08
N ALA A 14 10.65 8.17 11.98
CA ALA A 14 9.26 8.21 11.58
C ALA A 14 8.36 7.48 12.62
N GLU A 15 7.57 8.28 13.33
CA GLU A 15 6.59 7.76 14.30
C GLU A 15 5.42 7.02 13.64
N PHE A 16 5.10 7.38 12.40
CA PHE A 16 4.02 6.78 11.61
C PHE A 16 4.47 6.57 10.17
N VAL A 17 4.32 5.36 9.66
CA VAL A 17 4.82 4.94 8.34
C VAL A 17 3.68 4.36 7.52
N VAL A 18 3.38 5.02 6.39
CA VAL A 18 2.52 4.48 5.34
C VAL A 18 3.41 3.96 4.21
N ALA A 19 3.35 2.67 3.94
CA ALA A 19 4.09 2.03 2.87
C ALA A 19 3.25 1.90 1.61
N VAL A 20 3.88 2.10 0.45
CA VAL A 20 3.28 1.82 -0.86
C VAL A 20 4.11 0.78 -1.57
N SER A 21 3.47 -0.32 -1.98
CA SER A 21 4.09 -1.39 -2.76
C SER A 21 3.34 -1.56 -4.07
N VAL A 22 4.06 -1.57 -5.19
CA VAL A 22 3.50 -1.73 -6.55
C VAL A 22 3.92 -3.06 -7.19
N ASN A 23 4.52 -3.95 -6.40
CA ASN A 23 5.12 -5.17 -6.92
C ASN A 23 4.05 -6.24 -7.10
N PRO A 24 4.09 -7.03 -8.18
CA PRO A 24 3.16 -8.12 -8.35
C PRO A 24 3.29 -9.15 -7.23
N ASN A 25 2.16 -9.78 -6.90
CA ASN A 25 2.18 -10.98 -6.10
C ASN A 25 2.90 -12.11 -6.84
N ILE A 26 3.51 -12.99 -6.07
CA ILE A 26 4.14 -14.17 -6.63
C ILE A 26 3.07 -15.17 -7.10
N VAL A 27 3.11 -15.52 -8.38
CA VAL A 27 2.23 -16.54 -8.98
C VAL A 27 2.97 -17.86 -9.13
N SER A 28 2.27 -19.00 -9.06
CA SER A 28 2.85 -20.30 -9.43
C SER A 28 3.12 -20.33 -10.93
N SER A 29 4.33 -20.76 -11.31
CA SER A 29 4.67 -21.06 -12.70
C SER A 29 5.03 -22.53 -12.78
N ASP A 30 4.38 -23.24 -13.70
CA ASP A 30 4.59 -24.67 -13.91
C ASP A 30 5.60 -24.96 -15.03
N GLU A 31 6.01 -23.92 -15.77
CA GLU A 31 6.94 -24.04 -16.90
C GLU A 31 8.20 -23.18 -16.66
N PHE A 32 9.37 -23.82 -16.79
CA PHE A 32 10.69 -23.19 -16.77
C PHE A 32 11.51 -23.75 -17.93
N CYS A 33 11.89 -22.90 -18.89
CA CYS A 33 12.51 -23.31 -20.15
C CYS A 33 14.04 -23.17 -20.13
N SER A 34 14.59 -22.46 -19.13
CA SER A 34 16.03 -22.19 -19.03
C SER A 34 16.54 -22.05 -17.59
N ALA A 35 17.86 -22.17 -17.41
CA ALA A 35 18.52 -21.87 -16.13
C ALA A 35 18.36 -20.39 -15.74
N MET A 36 18.23 -19.49 -16.72
CA MET A 36 17.96 -18.08 -16.48
C MET A 36 16.56 -17.89 -15.89
N ASP A 37 15.57 -18.66 -16.35
CA ASP A 37 14.21 -18.59 -15.82
C ASP A 37 14.18 -19.01 -14.34
N ILE A 38 14.93 -20.06 -13.98
CA ILE A 38 15.08 -20.51 -12.59
C ILE A 38 15.76 -19.44 -11.73
N TYR A 39 16.80 -18.78 -12.26
CA TYR A 39 17.50 -17.70 -11.56
C TYR A 39 16.58 -16.49 -11.31
N VAL A 40 15.84 -16.06 -12.33
CA VAL A 40 14.85 -14.98 -12.22
C VAL A 40 13.79 -15.37 -11.20
N ARG A 41 13.25 -16.58 -11.30
CA ARG A 41 12.23 -17.10 -10.39
C ARG A 41 12.70 -17.11 -8.93
N SER A 42 13.91 -17.59 -8.69
CA SER A 42 14.52 -17.60 -7.35
C SER A 42 14.66 -16.18 -6.80
N THR A 43 15.02 -15.22 -7.65
CA THR A 43 15.14 -13.80 -7.29
C THR A 43 13.79 -13.18 -6.95
N GLU A 44 12.74 -13.50 -7.69
CA GLU A 44 11.37 -13.06 -7.40
C GLU A 44 10.88 -13.58 -6.04
N ILE A 45 11.07 -14.87 -5.76
CA ILE A 45 10.73 -15.48 -4.46
C ILE A 45 11.45 -14.74 -3.33
N MET A 46 12.77 -14.56 -3.45
CA MET A 46 13.56 -13.83 -2.46
C MET A 46 13.04 -12.40 -2.26
N CYS A 47 12.78 -11.67 -3.34
CA CYS A 47 12.29 -10.30 -3.27
C CYS A 47 10.91 -10.22 -2.60
N TYR A 48 9.99 -11.13 -2.93
CA TYR A 48 8.65 -11.20 -2.34
C TYR A 48 8.70 -11.37 -0.83
N HIS A 49 9.51 -12.32 -0.34
CA HIS A 49 9.65 -12.53 1.10
C HIS A 49 10.35 -11.36 1.80
N LEU A 50 11.38 -10.79 1.17
CA LEU A 50 12.07 -9.62 1.71
C LEU A 50 11.14 -8.41 1.82
N GLU A 51 10.32 -8.16 0.81
CA GLU A 51 9.33 -7.10 0.83
C GLU A 51 8.31 -7.32 1.94
N LYS A 52 7.77 -8.53 2.09
CA LYS A 52 6.84 -8.86 3.17
C LYS A 52 7.42 -8.52 4.55
N CYS A 53 8.66 -8.94 4.83
CA CYS A 53 9.34 -8.62 6.09
C CYS A 53 9.53 -7.12 6.32
N ARG A 54 9.73 -6.34 5.26
CA ARG A 54 9.82 -4.88 5.38
C ARG A 54 8.44 -4.26 5.62
N LEU A 55 7.43 -4.65 4.86
CA LEU A 55 6.09 -4.10 4.97
C LEU A 55 5.49 -4.32 6.37
N GLU A 56 5.88 -5.37 7.10
CA GLU A 56 5.53 -5.58 8.53
C GLU A 56 5.90 -4.42 9.47
N LYS A 57 6.81 -3.52 9.06
CA LYS A 57 7.22 -2.35 9.86
C LYS A 57 6.41 -1.08 9.56
N ALA A 58 5.53 -1.12 8.57
CA ALA A 58 4.60 -0.03 8.28
C ALA A 58 3.34 -0.14 9.15
N ASP A 59 2.74 1.01 9.49
CA ASP A 59 1.44 1.04 10.19
C ASP A 59 0.28 0.77 9.22
N VAL A 60 0.42 1.23 7.97
CA VAL A 60 -0.52 0.96 6.89
C VAL A 60 0.25 0.66 5.61
N VAL A 61 -0.23 -0.33 4.87
CA VAL A 61 0.28 -0.69 3.54
C VAL A 61 -0.79 -0.42 2.50
N ILE A 62 -0.43 0.33 1.46
CA ILE A 62 -1.22 0.54 0.25
C ILE A 62 -0.59 -0.29 -0.86
N HIS A 63 -1.42 -1.08 -1.55
CA HIS A 63 -0.97 -1.94 -2.63
C HIS A 63 -1.89 -1.75 -3.85
N PRO A 64 -1.58 -0.83 -4.77
CA PRO A 64 -2.38 -0.59 -5.96
C PRO A 64 -2.36 -1.82 -6.90
N GLU A 65 -3.46 -2.08 -7.60
CA GLU A 65 -3.60 -3.21 -8.53
C GLU A 65 -2.89 -2.94 -9.87
N VAL A 66 -1.57 -2.75 -9.84
CA VAL A 66 -0.75 -2.39 -11.02
C VAL A 66 0.27 -3.45 -11.40
N GLY A 67 0.41 -4.52 -10.61
CA GLY A 67 1.49 -5.51 -10.78
C GLY A 67 1.48 -6.30 -12.10
N HIS A 68 0.37 -6.27 -12.85
CA HIS A 68 0.26 -6.91 -14.17
C HIS A 68 0.80 -6.03 -15.32
N LEU A 69 1.08 -4.75 -15.05
CA LEU A 69 1.54 -3.80 -16.05
C LEU A 69 3.07 -3.78 -16.13
N HIS A 70 3.59 -3.70 -17.35
CA HIS A 70 5.03 -3.61 -17.55
C HIS A 70 5.51 -2.20 -17.18
N TRP A 71 6.49 -2.11 -16.27
CA TRP A 71 6.97 -0.85 -15.70
C TRP A 71 7.53 0.16 -16.73
N THR A 72 7.87 -0.28 -17.95
CA THR A 72 8.32 0.60 -19.04
C THR A 72 7.20 1.10 -19.95
N ASP A 73 5.95 0.71 -19.72
CA ASP A 73 4.83 1.19 -20.53
C ASP A 73 4.33 2.56 -20.04
N PHE A 74 5.01 3.61 -20.49
CA PHE A 74 4.68 4.99 -20.13
C PHE A 74 3.37 5.49 -20.76
N THR A 75 2.77 4.76 -21.70
CA THR A 75 1.50 5.17 -22.32
C THR A 75 0.34 5.11 -21.31
N LEU A 76 0.45 4.25 -20.30
CA LEU A 76 -0.53 4.02 -19.24
C LEU A 76 -0.33 4.93 -18.02
N ALA A 77 0.55 5.93 -18.09
CA ALA A 77 0.91 6.75 -16.92
C ALA A 77 -0.30 7.39 -16.23
N LYS A 78 -1.30 7.86 -16.99
CA LYS A 78 -2.51 8.45 -16.41
C LYS A 78 -3.35 7.42 -15.65
N ASP A 79 -3.50 6.24 -16.23
CA ASP A 79 -4.30 5.16 -15.62
C ASP A 79 -3.61 4.62 -14.35
N LEU A 80 -2.27 4.51 -14.36
CA LEU A 80 -1.48 4.14 -13.18
C LEU A 80 -1.64 5.14 -12.03
N VAL A 81 -1.69 6.44 -12.32
CA VAL A 81 -1.94 7.48 -11.32
C VAL A 81 -3.34 7.34 -10.73
N GLU A 82 -4.36 7.13 -11.55
CA GLU A 82 -5.74 6.94 -11.11
C GLU A 82 -5.87 5.70 -10.20
N LEU A 83 -5.25 4.58 -10.57
CA LEU A 83 -5.22 3.38 -9.74
C LEU A 83 -4.54 3.63 -8.38
N GLY A 84 -3.50 4.46 -8.36
CA GLY A 84 -2.85 4.90 -7.12
C GLY A 84 -3.76 5.75 -6.23
N ILE A 85 -4.51 6.68 -6.83
CA ILE A 85 -5.49 7.53 -6.12
C ILE A 85 -6.58 6.64 -5.50
N MET A 86 -7.20 5.77 -6.30
CA MET A 86 -8.24 4.84 -5.83
C MET A 86 -7.75 3.96 -4.68
N ALA A 87 -6.54 3.40 -4.79
CA ALA A 87 -5.95 2.56 -3.73
C ALA A 87 -5.70 3.34 -2.43
N ALA A 88 -5.30 4.62 -2.54
CA ALA A 88 -5.11 5.49 -1.38
C ALA A 88 -6.45 5.87 -0.73
N GLU A 89 -7.47 6.20 -1.53
CA GLU A 89 -8.82 6.52 -1.05
C GLU A 89 -9.43 5.34 -0.28
N GLN A 90 -9.29 4.13 -0.79
CA GLN A 90 -9.76 2.91 -0.11
C GLN A 90 -9.07 2.68 1.25
N LYS A 91 -7.86 3.21 1.44
CA LYS A 91 -7.08 3.07 2.68
C LYS A 91 -7.18 4.25 3.63
N ILE A 92 -7.91 5.31 3.27
CA ILE A 92 -7.96 6.53 4.08
C ILE A 92 -8.50 6.30 5.49
N GLU A 93 -9.51 5.44 5.63
CA GLU A 93 -10.10 5.09 6.93
C GLU A 93 -9.16 4.25 7.78
N ASP A 94 -8.40 3.33 7.16
CA ASP A 94 -7.38 2.53 7.84
C ASP A 94 -6.25 3.44 8.35
N ILE A 95 -5.81 4.41 7.53
CA ILE A 95 -4.82 5.43 7.93
C ILE A 95 -5.32 6.24 9.12
N ARG A 96 -6.55 6.77 9.05
CA ARG A 96 -7.16 7.54 10.15
C ARG A 96 -7.30 6.73 11.44
N ARG A 97 -7.58 5.43 11.34
CA ARG A 97 -7.69 4.53 12.49
C ARG A 97 -6.34 4.22 13.12
N ALA A 98 -5.32 3.99 12.28
CA ALA A 98 -3.96 3.70 12.74
C ALA A 98 -3.24 4.95 13.27
N PHE A 99 -3.65 6.15 12.85
CA PHE A 99 -2.99 7.38 13.26
C PHE A 99 -3.12 7.65 14.77
N PRO A 100 -2.02 7.93 15.49
CA PRO A 100 -2.03 8.09 16.94
C PRO A 100 -3.04 9.13 17.44
N LEU A 101 -3.86 8.76 18.43
CA LEU A 101 -4.93 9.58 19.02
C LEU A 101 -4.44 10.95 19.53
N MET A 102 -3.22 10.99 20.09
CA MET A 102 -2.62 12.21 20.62
C MET A 102 -2.35 13.24 19.51
N LYS A 103 -2.07 12.79 18.28
CA LYS A 103 -1.89 13.67 17.11
C LYS A 103 -3.22 14.10 16.48
N ARG A 104 -4.30 13.31 16.61
CA ARG A 104 -5.67 13.66 16.14
C ARG A 104 -6.26 14.85 16.92
N LEU A 105 -5.94 14.94 18.21
CA LEU A 105 -6.37 16.05 19.07
C LEU A 105 -5.63 17.35 18.74
N ILE A 106 -4.36 17.26 18.32
CA ILE A 106 -3.54 18.42 17.95
C ILE A 106 -3.86 18.92 16.53
N SER A 107 -4.30 18.04 15.62
CA SER A 107 -4.64 18.39 14.23
C SER A 107 -6.09 18.85 13.99
N GLY A 108 -6.89 19.03 15.05
CA GLY A 108 -8.21 19.69 14.97
C GLY A 108 -9.32 18.92 14.23
N GLN A 109 -9.19 17.60 14.04
CA GLN A 109 -10.28 16.78 13.49
C GLN A 109 -11.08 16.11 14.62
N SER A 110 -12.09 16.81 15.11
CA SER A 110 -13.11 16.26 16.02
C SER A 110 -13.89 15.12 15.35
N PRO A 111 -14.12 13.98 16.02
CA PRO A 111 -14.94 12.91 15.48
C PRO A 111 -16.41 13.15 15.83
N THR A 112 -17.15 13.94 15.06
CA THR A 112 -18.64 13.88 15.10
C THR A 112 -19.28 14.63 13.93
N LYS A 113 -20.04 13.91 13.08
CA LYS A 113 -21.49 14.13 12.82
C LYS A 113 -21.94 13.48 11.51
N ALA A 114 -22.39 12.21 11.57
CA ALA A 114 -23.25 11.63 10.53
C ALA A 114 -23.97 10.35 11.03
N ARG A 115 -24.77 10.45 12.10
CA ARG A 115 -25.85 9.48 12.34
C ARG A 115 -26.84 10.03 13.38
N GLY A 116 -27.84 10.77 12.92
CA GLY A 116 -28.93 11.28 13.75
C GLY A 116 -29.35 12.66 13.30
N ASP A 117 -30.20 12.72 12.27
CA ASP A 117 -31.27 13.73 12.11
C ASP A 117 -31.98 13.59 10.74
N GLU A 118 -32.40 12.37 10.36
CA GLU A 118 -33.39 12.18 9.28
C GLU A 118 -34.73 11.61 9.78
N LEU A 119 -34.98 11.64 11.10
CA LEU A 119 -36.28 11.26 11.70
C LEU A 119 -37.19 12.45 12.04
N LYS A 120 -36.92 13.66 11.51
CA LYS A 120 -37.79 14.85 11.71
C LYS A 120 -38.37 15.43 10.42
N LYS A 121 -38.66 14.58 9.42
CA LYS A 121 -39.42 14.97 8.22
C LYS A 121 -40.81 14.32 8.15
N ALA A 122 -41.42 14.15 9.32
CA ALA A 122 -42.83 13.83 9.50
C ALA A 122 -43.40 14.75 10.59
N ALA A 123 -43.56 16.02 10.24
CA ALA A 123 -44.39 17.00 10.93
C ALA A 123 -44.84 18.06 9.92
#